data_AF-A0A3P1ZTQ0-F1
#
_entry.id   AF-A0A3P1ZTQ0-F1
#
_cell.length_a   1.000
_cell.length_b   1.000
_cell.length_c   1.000
_cell.angle_alpha   90.00
_cell.angle_beta   90.00
_cell.angle_gamma   90.00
#
_symmetry.space_group_name_H-M   'P 1'
#
loop_
_entity.id
_entity.type
_entity.pdbx_description
1 polymer ?
#
loop_
_entity_poly.entity_id
_entity_poly.type
_entity_poly.pdbx_seq_one_letter_code
_entity_poly.pdbx_strand_id
1 'polypeptide(L)' 'MKRILKTRPFNRWLRKTLLDDNTLLKAIDEMERGLVDADLGGNVYKKRVALPGRGKSGSTRTLIVSLWEG' A
#
# COMPACT_ATOMS: atom_id res chain seq x y z
N MET A 1 -7.60 -14.68 8.55
CA MET A 1 -7.86 -14.26 7.15
C MET A 1 -8.08 -12.75 7.16
N LYS A 2 -7.29 -11.96 6.42
CA LYS A 2 -7.41 -10.48 6.42
C LYS A 2 -8.35 -10.04 5.30
N ARG A 3 -9.31 -9.18 5.61
CA ARG A 3 -10.20 -8.59 4.61
C ARG A 3 -9.59 -7.29 4.10
N ILE A 4 -9.14 -7.29 2.86
CA ILE A 4 -8.54 -6.11 2.22
C ILE A 4 -9.49 -5.61 1.13
N LEU A 5 -9.73 -4.32 1.14
CA LEU A 5 -10.66 -3.65 0.22
C LEU A 5 -9.91 -2.59 -0.57
N LYS A 6 -10.28 -2.44 -1.84
CA LYS A 6 -9.78 -1.40 -2.73
C LYS A 6 -10.94 -0.49 -3.12
N THR A 7 -10.75 0.82 -3.02
CA THR A 7 -11.78 1.76 -3.49
C THR A 7 -11.90 1.69 -5.02
N ARG A 8 -13.06 2.04 -5.57
CA ARG A 8 -13.27 2.08 -7.03
C ARG A 8 -12.27 3.00 -7.75
N PRO A 9 -11.98 4.23 -7.26
CA PRO A 9 -10.96 5.08 -7.87
C PRO A 9 -9.56 4.45 -7.81
N PHE A 10 -9.21 3.84 -6.68
CA PHE A 10 -7.92 3.17 -6.53
C PHE A 10 -7.77 2.01 -7.52
N ASN A 11 -8.80 1.16 -7.66
CA ASN A 11 -8.80 0.08 -8.65
C ASN A 11 -8.66 0.59 -10.10
N ARG A 12 -9.30 1.71 -10.44
CA ARG A 12 -9.16 2.32 -11.77
C ARG A 12 -7.73 2.83 -12.01
N TRP A 13 -7.12 3.42 -11.00
CA TRP A 13 -5.73 3.87 -11.07
C TRP A 13 -4.76 2.68 -11.14
N LEU A 14 -5.00 1.62 -10.36
CA LEU A 14 -4.17 0.41 -10.33
C LEU A 14 -4.01 -0.22 -11.73
N ARG A 15 -5.09 -0.24 -12.52
CA ARG A 15 -5.08 -0.73 -13.92
C ARG A 15 -4.15 0.05 -14.86
N LYS A 16 -3.71 1.25 -14.47
CA LYS A 16 -2.75 2.08 -15.21
C LYS A 16 -1.30 1.89 -14.72
N THR A 17 -1.08 0.97 -13.78
CA THR A 17 0.22 0.67 -13.17
C THR A 17 0.63 -0.77 -13.45
N LEU A 18 1.89 -1.10 -13.17
CA LEU A 18 2.41 -2.47 -13.21
C LEU A 18 2.23 -3.22 -11.88
N LEU A 19 1.40 -2.70 -10.97
CA LEU A 19 1.18 -3.30 -9.66
C LEU A 19 0.15 -4.40 -9.74
N ASP A 20 0.43 -5.50 -9.06
CA ASP A 20 -0.50 -6.60 -8.83
C ASP A 20 -0.93 -6.66 -7.35
N ASP A 21 -1.90 -7.53 -7.07
CA ASP A 21 -2.44 -7.68 -5.73
C ASP A 21 -1.41 -8.25 -4.75
N ASN A 22 -0.48 -9.09 -5.22
CA ASN A 22 0.60 -9.63 -4.38
C ASN A 22 1.54 -8.52 -3.87
N THR A 23 1.87 -7.55 -4.73
CA THR A 23 2.71 -6.41 -4.36
C THR A 23 2.01 -5.53 -3.31
N LEU A 24 0.69 -5.34 -3.44
CA LEU A 24 -0.10 -4.61 -2.45
C LEU A 24 -0.19 -5.36 -1.11
N LEU A 25 -0.39 -6.68 -1.15
CA LEU A 25 -0.41 -7.54 0.03
C LEU A 25 0.91 -7.49 0.79
N LYS A 26 2.03 -7.53 0.06
CA LYS A 26 3.36 -7.40 0.65
C LYS A 26 3.55 -6.04 1.33
N ALA A 27 3.09 -4.96 0.69
CA ALA A 27 3.17 -3.63 1.30
C ALA A 27 2.35 -3.52 2.60
N ILE A 28 1.23 -4.23 2.68
CA ILE A 28 0.42 -4.33 3.91
C ILE A 28 1.17 -5.14 4.98
N ASP A 29 1.72 -6.31 4.65
CA ASP A 29 2.50 -7.13 5.61
C ASP A 29 3.71 -6.36 6.15
N GLU A 30 4.41 -5.63 5.30
CA GLU A 30 5.51 -4.75 5.74
C GLU A 30 5.01 -3.64 6.69
N MET A 31 3.90 -2.98 6.36
CA MET A 31 3.30 -1.94 7.20
C MET A 31 2.96 -2.49 8.58
N GLU A 32 2.32 -3.65 8.66
CA GLU A 32 1.92 -4.31 9.91
C GLU A 32 3.12 -4.78 10.76
N ARG A 33 4.31 -4.92 10.15
CA ARG A 33 5.59 -5.15 10.84
C ARG A 33 6.27 -3.86 11.29
N GLY A 34 5.56 -2.72 11.23
CA GLY A 34 6.08 -1.41 11.61
C GLY A 34 6.86 -0.70 10.51
N LEU A 35 6.95 -1.25 9.29
CA LEU A 35 7.60 -0.57 8.16
C LEU A 35 6.63 0.42 7.50
N VAL A 36 6.34 1.50 8.22
CA VAL A 36 5.46 2.59 7.78
C VAL A 36 6.32 3.73 7.22
N ASP A 37 5.94 4.29 6.06
CA ASP A 37 6.68 5.46 5.53
C ASP A 37 6.23 6.78 6.19
N ALA A 38 4.94 6.90 6.52
CA ALA A 38 4.43 7.92 7.44
C ALA A 38 3.09 7.49 8.04
N ASP A 39 2.92 7.73 9.34
CA ASP A 39 1.62 7.79 9.98
C ASP A 39 1.04 9.21 9.77
N LEU A 40 -0.18 9.29 9.25
CA LEU A 40 -0.88 10.56 9.00
C LEU A 40 -1.95 10.84 10.06
N GLY A 41 -2.09 9.99 11.08
CA GLY A 41 -3.11 10.05 12.11
C GLY A 41 -4.46 9.45 11.65
N GLY A 42 -5.33 9.19 12.62
CA GLY A 42 -6.69 8.72 12.35
C GLY A 42 -6.74 7.40 11.58
N ASN A 43 -5.81 6.48 11.87
CA ASN A 43 -5.70 5.17 11.22
C ASN A 43 -5.36 5.23 9.72
N VAL A 44 -4.74 6.33 9.27
CA VAL A 44 -4.32 6.55 7.88
C VAL A 44 -2.81 6.50 7.77
N TYR A 45 -2.32 5.56 6.96
CA TYR A 45 -0.90 5.34 6.75
C TYR A 45 -0.52 5.61 5.30
N LYS A 46 0.63 6.24 5.10
CA LYS A 46 1.27 6.37 3.81
C LYS A 46 2.30 5.25 3.67
N LYS A 47 2.20 4.49 2.57
CA LYS A 47 3.10 3.38 2.26
C LYS A 47 3.62 3.48 0.84
N ARG A 48 4.93 3.29 0.67
CA ARG A 48 5.59 3.11 -0.62
C ARG A 48 5.42 1.68 -1.08
N VAL A 49 5.06 1.52 -2.34
CA VAL A 49 4.91 0.23 -3.00
C VAL A 49 5.88 0.21 -4.19
N ALA A 50 6.82 -0.72 -4.18
CA ALA A 50 7.80 -0.85 -5.26
C ALA A 50 7.10 -1.32 -6.55
N LEU A 51 7.42 -0.69 -7.68
CA LEU A 51 7.01 -1.22 -8.98
C LEU A 51 7.92 -2.39 -9.37
N PRO A 52 7.38 -3.47 -9.97
CA PRO A 52 8.20 -4.57 -10.47
C PRO A 52 9.30 -4.08 -11.40
N GLY A 53 10.52 -4.58 -11.22
CA GLY A 53 11.68 -4.24 -12.05
C GLY A 53 12.18 -2.79 -11.91
N ARG A 54 11.69 -2.01 -10.94
CA ARG A 54 12.18 -0.65 -10.69
C ARG A 54 12.74 -0.48 -9.28
N GLY A 55 13.85 0.25 -9.18
CA GLY A 55 14.43 0.65 -7.92
C GLY A 55 13.58 1.69 -7.17
N LYS A 56 14.10 2.20 -6.06
CA LYS A 56 13.41 3.12 -5.12
C LYS A 56 12.76 4.33 -5.79
N SER A 57 13.39 4.85 -6.85
CA SER A 57 12.92 5.99 -7.67
C SER A 57 11.65 5.70 -8.48
N GLY A 58 11.31 4.43 -8.72
CA GLY A 58 10.10 4.02 -9.42
C GLY A 58 8.96 3.59 -8.51
N SER A 59 9.04 3.78 -7.19
CA SER A 59 7.96 3.39 -6.27
C SER A 59 6.75 4.33 -6.37
N THR A 60 5.56 3.78 -6.18
CA THR A 60 4.33 4.56 -5.98
C THR A 60 4.07 4.77 -4.49
N ARG A 61 3.13 5.66 -4.15
CA ARG A 61 2.63 5.85 -2.79
C ARG A 61 1.15 5.53 -2.74
N THR A 62 0.76 4.75 -1.75
CA THR A 62 -0.62 4.35 -1.47
C THR A 62 -1.00 4.80 -0.08
N LEU A 63 -2.27 5.22 0.08
CA LEU A 63 -2.89 5.42 1.38
C LEU A 63 -3.53 4.11 1.82
N ILE A 64 -3.27 3.71 3.05
CA ILE A 64 -3.85 2.53 3.69
C ILE A 64 -4.63 3.03 4.89
N VAL A 65 -5.88 2.59 5.01
CA VAL A 65 -6.69 2.79 6.21
C VAL A 65 -6.84 1.44 6.88
N SER A 66 -6.42 1.33 8.13
CA SER A 66 -6.39 0.06 8.86
C SER A 66 -6.69 0.26 10.33
N LEU A 67 -7.38 -0.69 10.96
CA LEU A 67 -7.54 -0.75 12.42
C LEU A 67 -6.30 -1.31 13.13
N TRP A 68 -5.26 -1.67 12.36
CA TRP A 68 -3.95 -1.96 12.92
C TRP A 68 -3.44 -0.68 13.59
N GLU A 69 -3.17 -0.75 14.88
CA GLU A 69 -2.53 0.30 15.65
C GLU A 69 -1.05 -0.12 15.80
N GLY A 70 -0.16 0.73 15.30
CA GLY A 70 1.29 0.52 15.32
C GLY A 70 1.90 0.80 16.67
#